data_AF-U3TEK2-F1
#
_entry.id   AF-U3TEK2-F1
#
_cell.length_a   1.000
_cell.length_b   1.000
_cell.length_c   1.000
_cell.angle_alpha   90.00
_cell.angle_beta   90.00
_cell.angle_gamma   90.00
#
_symmetry.space_group_name_H-M   'P 1'
#
loop_
_entity.id
_entity.type
_entity.pdbx_description
1 polymer ?
#
loop_
_entity_poly.entity_id
_entity_poly.type
_entity_poly.pdbx_seq_one_letter_code
_entity_poly.pdbx_strand_id
1 'polypeptide(L)'
;MSKYNVRVRTFQKSYIRIGPALLGVLQLERSEGFTEEGDPLDTLSYVIESRAKTSDYVEVEIEFISRSRSHETLPDKIIRGEYGVAKRFQARPLFPRPAKLLRVGVVRLPRIMESMKKQGGYASVKEEDIEWYAPSGSVYVLEGEAEVQEDVAYLVLETEHGRRWLRTLTSLVLKPPSLQHDQQA
;
A
#
# COMPACT_ATOMS: atom_id res chain seq x y z
N MET A 1 -19.13 28.67 11.39
CA MET A 1 -18.20 28.08 10.40
C MET A 1 -17.41 26.98 11.09
N SER A 2 -17.13 25.89 10.39
CA SER A 2 -16.40 24.75 10.94
C SER A 2 -14.91 25.02 10.87
N LYS A 3 -14.19 24.74 11.97
CA LYS A 3 -12.73 24.81 12.02
C LYS A 3 -12.17 23.39 12.04
N TYR A 4 -11.16 23.13 11.22
CA TYR A 4 -10.61 21.79 11.04
C TYR A 4 -9.12 21.84 10.70
N ASN A 5 -8.40 20.78 11.08
CA ASN A 5 -7.04 20.52 10.66
C ASN A 5 -7.06 19.75 9.35
N VAL A 6 -6.20 20.16 8.42
CA VAL A 6 -5.97 19.49 7.14
C VAL A 6 -4.57 18.90 7.16
N ARG A 7 -4.44 17.62 6.82
CA ARG A 7 -3.17 16.93 6.59
C ARG A 7 -3.11 16.50 5.14
N VAL A 8 -2.04 16.86 4.45
CA VAL A 8 -1.85 16.59 3.01
C VAL A 8 -0.56 15.81 2.82
N ARG A 9 -0.64 14.70 2.09
CA ARG A 9 0.51 13.90 1.68
C ARG A 9 0.50 13.78 0.16
N THR A 10 1.61 14.14 -0.46
CA THR A 10 1.78 14.05 -1.91
C THR A 10 2.86 13.04 -2.24
N PHE A 11 2.63 12.24 -3.26
CA PHE A 11 3.53 11.18 -3.66
C PHE A 11 3.84 11.24 -5.16
N GLN A 12 5.05 10.76 -5.48
CA GLN A 12 5.52 10.53 -6.83
C GLN A 12 5.69 9.03 -7.05
N LYS A 13 5.26 8.55 -8.22
CA LYS A 13 5.49 7.16 -8.62
C LYS A 13 6.95 7.01 -9.01
N SER A 14 7.58 5.97 -8.51
CA SER A 14 8.95 5.61 -8.84
C SER A 14 9.08 4.09 -8.89
N TYR A 15 10.18 3.61 -9.47
CA TYR A 15 10.55 2.22 -9.42
C TYR A 15 11.84 2.08 -8.63
N ILE A 16 11.86 1.16 -7.67
CA ILE A 16 13.03 0.90 -6.84
C ILE A 16 13.39 -0.57 -6.89
N ARG A 17 14.69 -0.85 -6.90
CA ARG A 17 15.19 -2.22 -6.80
C ARG A 17 15.36 -2.59 -5.34
N ILE A 18 14.66 -3.63 -4.91
CA ILE A 18 14.77 -4.22 -3.57
C ILE A 18 15.08 -5.71 -3.74
N GLY A 19 16.33 -6.09 -3.45
CA GLY A 19 16.82 -7.44 -3.74
C GLY A 19 16.64 -7.80 -5.22
N PRO A 20 16.03 -8.95 -5.55
CA PRO A 20 15.81 -9.40 -6.93
C PRO A 20 14.56 -8.78 -7.60
N ALA A 21 13.81 -7.90 -6.91
CA ALA A 21 12.59 -7.29 -7.41
C ALA A 21 12.80 -5.81 -7.80
N LEU A 22 12.24 -5.39 -8.92
CA LEU A 22 12.01 -3.99 -9.27
C LEU A 22 10.53 -3.69 -9.01
N LEU A 23 10.25 -2.86 -8.01
CA LEU A 23 8.89 -2.59 -7.52
C LEU A 23 8.46 -1.18 -7.90
N GLY A 24 7.24 -1.06 -8.42
CA GLY A 24 6.53 0.21 -8.53
C GLY A 24 6.06 0.65 -7.15
N VAL A 25 6.54 1.82 -6.71
CA VAL A 25 6.27 2.38 -5.38
C VAL A 25 5.88 3.84 -5.47
N LEU A 26 5.34 4.36 -4.37
CA LEU A 26 5.08 5.76 -4.12
C LEU A 26 6.13 6.30 -3.15
N GLN A 27 6.88 7.32 -3.58
CA GLN A 27 7.78 8.08 -2.72
C GLN A 27 7.03 9.29 -2.16
N LEU A 28 7.13 9.50 -0.85
CA LEU A 28 6.52 10.66 -0.19
C LEU A 28 7.36 11.90 -0.47
N GLU A 29 6.84 12.81 -1.29
CA GLU A 29 7.50 14.07 -1.64
C GLU A 29 7.31 15.12 -0.55
N ARG A 30 6.08 15.23 -0.05
CA ARG A 30 5.69 16.27 0.89
C ARG A 30 4.63 15.75 1.82
N SER A 31 4.76 16.12 3.09
CA SER A 31 3.74 15.97 4.12
C SER A 31 3.59 17.30 4.82
N GLU A 32 2.40 17.87 4.77
CA GLU A 32 2.11 19.17 5.39
C GLU A 32 0.79 19.14 6.15
N GLY A 33 0.70 20.01 7.16
CA GLY A 33 -0.50 20.17 7.96
C GLY A 33 -0.78 21.64 8.21
N PHE A 34 -2.05 22.03 8.15
CA PHE A 34 -2.50 23.40 8.42
C PHE A 34 -3.94 23.40 8.94
N THR A 35 -4.39 24.53 9.46
CA THR A 35 -5.74 24.70 9.99
C THR A 35 -6.53 25.62 9.10
N GLU A 36 -7.77 25.25 8.78
CA GLU A 36 -8.69 26.05 7.96
C GLU A 36 -10.06 26.24 8.62
N GLU A 37 -10.77 27.25 8.14
CA GLU A 37 -12.14 27.56 8.52
C GLU A 37 -13.02 27.69 7.27
N GLY A 38 -14.18 27.04 7.24
CA GLY A 38 -15.09 27.10 6.08
C GLY A 38 -15.80 25.79 5.79
N ASP A 39 -16.08 25.52 4.52
CA ASP A 39 -16.59 24.23 4.05
C ASP A 39 -15.41 23.25 3.84
N PRO A 40 -15.36 22.12 4.56
CA PRO A 40 -14.30 21.12 4.41
C PRO A 40 -14.28 20.45 3.03
N LEU A 41 -15.40 20.34 2.32
CA LEU A 41 -15.44 19.71 0.99
C LEU A 41 -14.85 20.63 -0.09
N ASP A 42 -15.03 21.93 0.03
CA ASP A 42 -14.40 22.91 -0.85
C ASP A 42 -12.88 22.90 -0.66
N THR A 43 -12.42 22.92 0.59
CA THR A 43 -10.99 22.80 0.91
C THR A 43 -10.40 21.50 0.39
N LEU A 44 -11.09 20.38 0.59
CA LEU A 44 -10.67 19.08 0.07
C LEU A 44 -10.47 19.12 -1.45
N SER A 45 -11.46 19.64 -2.17
CA SER A 45 -11.47 19.72 -3.63
C SER A 45 -10.33 20.61 -4.13
N TYR A 46 -10.18 21.80 -3.55
CA TYR A 46 -9.11 22.74 -3.91
C TYR A 46 -7.70 22.17 -3.67
N VAL A 47 -7.48 21.55 -2.50
CA VAL A 47 -6.19 20.93 -2.18
C VAL A 47 -5.87 19.80 -3.14
N ILE A 48 -6.84 18.92 -3.43
CA ILE A 48 -6.66 17.83 -4.39
C ILE A 48 -6.30 18.39 -5.77
N GLU A 49 -7.10 19.33 -6.30
CA GLU A 49 -6.89 19.88 -7.65
C GLU A 49 -5.56 20.61 -7.81
N SER A 50 -5.14 21.34 -6.77
CA SER A 50 -3.87 22.08 -6.79
C SER A 50 -2.66 21.15 -6.78
N ARG A 51 -2.68 20.10 -5.95
CA ARG A 51 -1.54 19.16 -5.77
C ARG A 51 -1.49 18.08 -6.86
N ALA A 52 -2.64 17.68 -7.40
CA ALA A 52 -2.78 16.72 -8.49
C ALA A 52 -2.00 17.08 -9.77
N LYS A 53 -1.67 18.36 -9.97
CA LYS A 53 -0.94 18.84 -11.16
C LYS A 53 0.52 18.41 -11.16
N THR A 54 1.09 18.13 -9.99
CA THR A 54 2.52 17.88 -9.79
C THR A 54 2.77 16.61 -8.98
N SER A 55 1.80 15.71 -8.90
CA SER A 55 1.87 14.51 -8.06
C SER A 55 1.08 13.37 -8.68
N ASP A 56 1.62 12.16 -8.59
CA ASP A 56 0.93 10.95 -9.07
C ASP A 56 -0.17 10.51 -8.11
N TYR A 57 0.01 10.77 -6.81
CA TYR A 57 -0.98 10.47 -5.78
C TYR A 57 -1.03 11.57 -4.72
N VAL A 58 -2.23 11.89 -4.25
CA VAL A 58 -2.46 12.86 -3.18
C VAL A 58 -3.45 12.29 -2.18
N GLU A 59 -3.10 12.36 -0.90
CA GLU A 59 -3.89 11.98 0.25
C GLU A 59 -4.22 13.24 1.05
N VAL A 60 -5.51 13.51 1.28
CA VAL A 60 -5.95 14.62 2.13
C VAL A 60 -6.83 14.06 3.25
N GLU A 61 -6.45 14.37 4.48
CA GLU A 61 -7.20 14.02 5.69
C GLU A 61 -7.62 15.31 6.42
N ILE A 62 -8.92 15.45 6.70
CA ILE A 62 -9.49 16.60 7.39
C ILE A 62 -10.09 16.13 8.72
N GLU A 63 -9.69 16.78 9.81
CA GLU A 63 -10.08 16.46 11.19
C GLU A 63 -10.70 17.70 11.85
N PHE A 64 -11.97 17.64 12.28
CA PHE A 64 -12.64 18.79 12.88
C PHE A 64 -12.15 19.10 14.29
N ILE A 65 -11.82 20.37 14.55
CA ILE A 65 -11.30 20.84 15.85
C ILE A 65 -12.43 21.15 16.83
N SER A 66 -13.62 21.54 16.34
CA SER A 66 -14.76 21.88 17.19
C SER A 66 -16.08 21.85 16.41
N ARG A 67 -17.11 21.25 17.00
CA ARG A 67 -18.49 21.33 16.49
C ARG A 67 -19.21 22.52 17.09
N SER A 68 -19.89 23.30 16.23
CA SER A 68 -20.96 24.19 16.68
C SER A 68 -22.01 23.38 17.46
N ARG A 69 -22.50 23.96 18.56
CA ARG A 69 -23.21 23.34 19.70
C ARG A 69 -24.56 22.63 19.42
N SER A 70 -24.96 22.33 18.18
CA SER A 70 -26.33 21.89 17.90
C SER A 70 -26.55 20.41 17.57
N HIS A 71 -25.51 19.59 17.40
CA HIS A 71 -25.72 18.15 17.17
C HIS A 71 -24.68 17.30 17.89
N GLU A 72 -25.22 16.48 18.80
CA GLU A 72 -24.72 15.24 19.39
C GLU A 72 -23.29 14.85 19.01
N THR A 73 -22.49 14.66 20.06
CA THR A 73 -21.18 14.00 20.08
C THR A 73 -21.16 12.74 19.23
N LEU A 74 -20.70 12.87 17.99
CA LEU A 74 -20.18 11.75 17.20
C LEU A 74 -18.66 11.86 17.28
N PRO A 75 -17.92 10.75 17.37
CA PRO A 75 -16.45 10.78 17.39
C PRO A 75 -15.89 11.51 16.17
N ASP A 76 -14.66 11.98 16.31
CA ASP A 76 -13.85 12.73 15.34
C ASP A 76 -14.20 12.39 13.89
N LYS A 77 -15.00 13.24 13.24
CA LYS A 77 -15.38 13.02 11.85
C LYS A 77 -14.16 13.31 10.99
N ILE A 78 -13.54 12.27 10.45
CA ILE A 78 -12.44 12.43 9.51
C ILE A 78 -13.04 12.42 8.10
N ILE A 79 -12.85 13.50 7.34
CA ILE A 79 -13.12 13.51 5.90
C ILE A 79 -11.83 13.16 5.18
N ARG A 80 -11.91 12.27 4.19
CA ARG A 80 -10.78 11.86 3.39
C ARG A 80 -11.08 12.04 1.92
N GLY A 81 -10.08 12.50 1.18
CA GLY A 81 -10.11 12.56 -0.26
C GLY A 81 -8.77 12.10 -0.82
N GLU A 82 -8.85 11.36 -1.92
CA GLU A 82 -7.70 10.79 -2.59
C GLU A 82 -7.75 11.14 -4.07
N TYR A 83 -6.60 11.44 -4.64
CA TYR A 83 -6.43 11.58 -6.08
C TYR A 83 -5.28 10.69 -6.54
N GLY A 84 -5.39 10.17 -7.76
CA GLY A 84 -4.46 9.20 -8.33
C GLY A 84 -5.11 7.84 -8.53
N VAL A 85 -6.02 7.42 -7.63
CA VAL A 85 -6.74 6.12 -7.65
C VAL A 85 -7.45 5.82 -8.98
N ALA A 86 -7.87 6.85 -9.71
CA ALA A 86 -8.69 6.69 -10.92
C ALA A 86 -7.97 6.97 -12.25
N LYS A 87 -6.80 7.64 -12.28
CA LYS A 87 -6.22 8.10 -13.56
C LYS A 87 -5.45 7.04 -14.35
N ARG A 88 -5.22 5.83 -13.82
CA ARG A 88 -4.43 4.79 -14.52
C ARG A 88 -4.86 3.32 -14.30
N PHE A 89 -5.99 3.02 -13.67
CA PHE A 89 -6.18 1.68 -13.09
C PHE A 89 -7.01 0.72 -13.95
N GLN A 90 -6.31 -0.11 -14.72
CA GLN A 90 -6.75 -1.47 -15.03
C GLN A 90 -6.34 -2.48 -13.93
N ALA A 91 -5.56 -2.07 -12.92
CA ALA A 91 -5.11 -2.92 -11.81
C ALA A 91 -5.93 -2.68 -10.53
N ARG A 92 -6.22 -3.71 -9.75
CA ARG A 92 -6.82 -3.56 -8.40
C ARG A 92 -5.74 -3.12 -7.40
N PRO A 93 -6.00 -2.12 -6.53
CA PRO A 93 -5.05 -1.75 -5.49
C PRO A 93 -4.86 -2.92 -4.49
N LEU A 94 -3.64 -3.13 -4.01
CA LEU A 94 -3.31 -4.15 -3.00
C LEU A 94 -3.72 -3.73 -1.59
N PHE A 95 -3.70 -2.42 -1.36
CA PHE A 95 -4.00 -1.76 -0.11
C PHE A 95 -5.02 -0.65 -0.37
N PRO A 96 -5.88 -0.34 0.61
CA PRO A 96 -6.87 0.72 0.46
C PRO A 96 -6.23 2.11 0.32
N ARG A 97 -4.98 2.26 0.74
CA ARG A 97 -4.20 3.50 0.72
C ARG A 97 -2.69 3.21 0.63
N PRO A 98 -1.83 4.18 0.26
CA PRO A 98 -0.38 4.00 0.27
C PRO A 98 0.11 3.53 1.64
N ALA A 99 0.55 2.28 1.70
CA ALA A 99 1.00 1.63 2.92
C ALA A 99 2.54 1.67 2.96
N LYS A 100 3.12 2.10 4.08
CA LYS A 100 4.58 2.09 4.24
C LYS A 100 5.11 0.67 4.13
N LEU A 101 6.01 0.44 3.17
CA LEU A 101 6.68 -0.84 2.98
C LEU A 101 7.76 -1.01 4.06
N LEU A 102 7.67 -2.12 4.80
CA LEU A 102 8.62 -2.46 5.86
C LEU A 102 9.73 -3.36 5.31
N ARG A 103 9.36 -4.39 4.54
CA ARG A 103 10.27 -5.30 3.86
C ARG A 103 9.57 -6.07 2.74
N VAL A 104 10.38 -6.60 1.83
CA VAL A 104 9.97 -7.43 0.70
C VAL A 104 10.54 -8.82 0.91
N GLY A 105 9.67 -9.81 0.99
CA GLY A 105 10.01 -11.21 1.02
C GLY A 105 10.03 -11.78 -0.39
N VAL A 106 10.97 -12.68 -0.67
CA VAL A 106 11.11 -13.37 -1.94
C VAL A 106 11.07 -14.86 -1.69
N VAL A 107 10.20 -15.56 -2.41
CA VAL A 107 10.12 -17.02 -2.38
C VAL A 107 10.56 -17.56 -3.73
N ARG A 108 11.63 -18.36 -3.73
CA ARG A 108 12.26 -18.89 -4.95
C ARG A 108 11.54 -20.14 -5.46
N LEU A 109 11.47 -20.30 -6.78
CA LEU A 109 10.87 -21.46 -7.46
C LEU A 109 11.46 -22.80 -7.00
N PRO A 110 12.79 -22.96 -6.85
CA PRO A 110 13.37 -24.22 -6.36
C PRO A 110 12.82 -24.66 -5.00
N ARG A 111 12.57 -23.71 -4.09
CA ARG A 111 11.97 -23.99 -2.77
C ARG A 111 10.54 -24.47 -2.88
N ILE A 112 9.74 -23.82 -3.73
CA ILE A 112 8.37 -24.26 -4.00
C ILE A 112 8.35 -25.67 -4.60
N MET A 113 9.18 -25.94 -5.60
CA MET A 113 9.26 -27.25 -6.26
C MET A 113 9.71 -28.35 -5.29
N GLU A 114 10.65 -28.07 -4.40
CA GLU A 114 11.08 -29.01 -3.36
C GLU A 114 9.93 -29.34 -2.39
N SER A 115 9.19 -28.31 -1.96
CA SER A 115 8.03 -28.46 -1.07
C SER A 115 6.94 -29.32 -1.72
N MET A 116 6.60 -29.06 -2.98
CA MET A 116 5.62 -29.86 -3.74
C MET A 116 6.00 -31.33 -3.88
N LYS A 117 7.28 -31.64 -4.11
CA LYS A 117 7.74 -33.03 -4.17
C LYS A 117 7.54 -33.76 -2.85
N LYS A 118 7.81 -33.09 -1.73
CA LYS A 118 7.68 -33.66 -0.38
C LYS A 118 6.22 -33.83 0.06
N GLN A 119 5.33 -32.94 -0.41
CA GLN A 119 3.93 -32.88 0.04
C GLN A 119 2.91 -33.32 -1.02
N GLY A 120 3.33 -34.12 -2.00
CA GLY A 120 2.40 -34.74 -2.96
C GLY A 120 1.68 -33.75 -3.88
N GLY A 121 2.35 -32.67 -4.29
CA GLY A 121 1.82 -31.67 -5.23
C GLY A 121 1.33 -30.37 -4.60
N TYR A 122 1.39 -30.23 -3.28
CA TYR A 122 1.07 -28.97 -2.58
C TYR A 122 2.33 -28.25 -2.15
N ALA A 123 2.37 -26.93 -2.35
CA ALA A 123 3.45 -26.10 -1.82
C ALA A 123 3.08 -25.58 -0.44
N SER A 124 3.89 -25.87 0.56
CA SER A 124 3.90 -25.19 1.85
C SER A 124 5.15 -24.33 1.93
N VAL A 125 4.97 -23.06 2.28
CA VAL A 125 6.03 -22.07 2.47
C VAL A 125 6.03 -21.67 3.93
N LYS A 126 7.19 -21.74 4.57
CA LYS A 126 7.40 -21.27 5.94
C LYS A 126 8.15 -19.94 5.95
N GLU A 127 8.19 -19.26 7.09
CA GLU A 127 8.88 -17.97 7.20
C GLU A 127 10.37 -18.09 6.89
N GLU A 128 11.01 -19.20 7.25
CA GLU A 128 12.41 -19.49 6.94
C GLU A 128 12.70 -19.70 5.43
N ASP A 129 11.67 -19.95 4.63
CA ASP A 129 11.79 -20.08 3.17
C ASP A 129 11.76 -18.72 2.45
N ILE A 130 11.52 -17.62 3.19
CA ILE A 130 11.37 -16.27 2.65
C ILE A 130 12.67 -15.49 2.81
N GLU A 131 13.25 -15.08 1.69
CA GLU A 131 14.39 -14.16 1.65
C GLU A 131 13.88 -12.72 1.85
N TRP A 132 14.21 -12.10 2.97
CA TRP A 132 13.74 -10.75 3.31
C TRP A 132 14.74 -9.65 2.92
N TYR A 133 14.22 -8.60 2.29
CA TYR A 133 14.97 -7.42 1.86
C TYR A 133 14.27 -6.16 2.38
N ALA A 134 15.03 -5.23 2.95
CA ALA A 134 14.49 -3.95 3.40
C ALA A 134 14.60 -2.88 2.29
N PRO A 135 13.60 -1.98 2.15
CA PRO A 135 13.72 -0.83 1.26
C PRO A 135 14.75 0.18 1.79
N SER A 136 15.40 0.90 0.88
CA SER A 136 16.17 2.09 1.23
C SER A 136 15.23 3.27 1.44
N GLY A 137 15.04 3.69 2.69
CA GLY A 137 14.22 4.85 3.05
C GLY A 137 12.72 4.55 3.19
N SER A 138 11.91 5.61 3.26
CA SER A 138 10.46 5.50 3.44
C SER A 138 9.76 5.45 2.08
N VAL A 139 9.32 4.26 1.70
CA VAL A 139 8.62 4.00 0.43
C VAL A 139 7.26 3.38 0.71
N TYR A 140 6.30 3.68 -0.13
CA TYR A 140 4.90 3.29 0.06
C TYR A 140 4.44 2.44 -1.11
N VAL A 141 3.57 1.48 -0.85
CA VAL A 141 2.97 0.62 -1.87
C VAL A 141 1.46 0.80 -1.86
N LEU A 142 0.89 0.89 -3.04
CA LEU A 142 -0.56 0.94 -3.27
C LEU A 142 -0.97 -0.19 -4.23
N GLU A 143 -0.14 -0.43 -5.25
CA GLU A 143 -0.32 -1.43 -6.30
C GLU A 143 0.72 -2.55 -6.22
N GLY A 144 0.50 -3.62 -6.98
CA GLY A 144 1.39 -4.78 -7.08
C GLY A 144 2.23 -4.83 -8.34
N GLU A 145 2.56 -3.68 -8.92
CA GLU A 145 3.43 -3.62 -10.08
C GLU A 145 4.86 -4.02 -9.69
N ALA A 146 5.31 -5.16 -10.22
CA ALA A 146 6.60 -5.74 -9.89
C ALA A 146 7.18 -6.49 -11.09
N GLU A 147 8.46 -6.26 -11.36
CA GLU A 147 9.28 -7.11 -12.20
C GLU A 147 10.27 -7.88 -11.31
N VAL A 148 10.48 -9.15 -11.61
CA VAL A 148 11.33 -10.04 -10.81
C VAL A 148 12.25 -10.87 -11.68
N GLN A 149 13.30 -11.41 -11.08
CA GLN A 149 14.10 -12.47 -11.69
C GLN A 149 13.24 -13.72 -11.95
N GLU A 150 13.62 -14.50 -12.96
CA GLU A 150 12.84 -15.65 -13.44
C GLU A 150 12.64 -16.74 -12.37
N ASP A 151 13.60 -16.88 -11.46
CA ASP A 151 13.62 -17.87 -10.39
C ASP A 151 12.76 -17.49 -9.18
N VAL A 152 12.11 -16.32 -9.19
CA VAL A 152 11.21 -15.86 -8.13
C VAL A 152 9.78 -16.34 -8.40
N ALA A 153 9.21 -17.10 -7.47
CA ALA A 153 7.84 -17.62 -7.55
C ALA A 153 6.80 -16.66 -6.94
N TYR A 154 7.14 -16.05 -5.81
CA TYR A 154 6.28 -15.12 -5.09
C TYR A 154 7.08 -13.96 -4.51
N LEU A 155 6.43 -12.80 -4.46
CA LEU A 155 6.83 -11.69 -3.60
C LEU A 155 5.87 -11.58 -2.42
N VAL A 156 6.41 -11.24 -1.26
CA VAL A 156 5.65 -10.96 -0.03
C VAL A 156 5.92 -9.52 0.36
N LEU A 157 4.93 -8.66 0.20
CA LEU A 157 5.01 -7.27 0.65
C LEU A 157 4.55 -7.20 2.10
N GLU A 158 5.46 -6.91 3.03
CA GLU A 158 5.12 -6.62 4.42
C GLU A 158 5.07 -5.11 4.62
N THR A 159 3.90 -4.62 5.05
CA THR A 159 3.63 -3.19 5.24
C THR A 159 3.13 -2.92 6.65
N GLU A 160 3.02 -1.64 7.01
CA GLU A 160 2.36 -1.20 8.25
C GLU A 160 0.87 -1.59 8.35
N HIS A 161 0.25 -2.06 7.25
CA HIS A 161 -1.14 -2.52 7.21
C HIS A 161 -1.27 -4.04 7.05
N GLY A 162 -0.15 -4.77 7.15
CA GLY A 162 -0.10 -6.23 7.04
C GLY A 162 0.61 -6.72 5.77
N ARG A 163 0.46 -8.03 5.50
CA ARG A 163 1.15 -8.74 4.43
C ARG A 163 0.27 -8.96 3.20
N ARG A 164 0.87 -8.87 2.01
CA ARG A 164 0.26 -9.22 0.72
C ARG A 164 1.20 -10.06 -0.12
N TRP A 165 0.66 -11.10 -0.76
CA TRP A 165 1.41 -12.00 -1.63
C TRP A 165 1.13 -11.66 -3.08
N LEU A 166 2.19 -11.51 -3.86
CA LEU A 166 2.13 -11.30 -5.31
C LEU A 166 2.68 -12.52 -6.01
N ARG A 167 1.87 -13.08 -6.89
CA ARG A 167 2.28 -14.13 -7.80
C ARG A 167 3.02 -13.51 -8.98
N THR A 168 4.19 -14.04 -9.29
CA THR A 168 4.99 -13.58 -10.43
C THR A 168 4.57 -14.34 -11.69
N LEU A 169 4.54 -13.68 -12.84
CA LEU A 169 4.01 -14.24 -14.09
C LEU A 169 4.81 -15.45 -14.62
N THR A 170 6.06 -15.64 -14.17
CA THR A 170 6.87 -16.83 -14.45
C THR A 170 6.36 -18.10 -13.76
N SER A 171 5.49 -17.97 -12.75
CA SER A 171 4.99 -19.08 -11.93
C SER A 171 3.64 -19.64 -12.39
N LEU A 172 3.27 -19.50 -13.68
CA LEU A 172 1.95 -19.80 -14.28
C LEU A 172 1.27 -21.14 -13.89
N VAL A 173 1.98 -22.06 -13.23
CA VAL A 173 1.46 -23.36 -12.76
C VAL A 173 1.05 -23.40 -11.27
N LEU A 174 1.45 -22.45 -10.42
CA LEU A 174 1.34 -22.58 -8.97
C LEU A 174 0.17 -21.77 -8.37
N LYS A 175 -0.81 -22.45 -7.75
CA LYS A 175 -1.77 -21.80 -6.85
C LYS A 175 -0.99 -21.24 -5.64
N PRO A 176 -1.31 -20.03 -5.17
CA PRO A 176 -0.70 -19.49 -3.96
C PRO A 176 -0.92 -20.46 -2.78
N PRO A 177 0.07 -20.63 -1.89
CA PRO A 177 -0.11 -21.45 -0.69
C PRO A 177 -1.29 -20.88 0.11
N SER A 178 -2.15 -21.76 0.59
CA SER A 178 -3.21 -21.37 1.52
C SER A 178 -2.56 -20.77 2.76
N LEU A 179 -2.76 -19.47 2.99
CA LEU A 179 -2.41 -18.82 4.24
C LEU A 179 -3.15 -19.56 5.35
N GLN A 180 -2.43 -20.28 6.20
CA GLN A 180 -2.97 -20.70 7.48
C GLN A 180 -3.17 -19.42 8.28
N HIS A 181 -4.38 -18.88 8.24
CA HIS A 181 -4.82 -17.93 9.25
C HIS A 181 -4.68 -18.63 10.60
N ASP A 182 -4.01 -17.97 11.54
CA ASP A 182 -3.99 -18.35 12.95
C ASP A 182 -5.42 -18.67 13.40
N GLN A 183 -5.73 -19.96 13.51
CA GLN A 183 -6.83 -20.42 14.34
C GLN A 183 -6.33 -20.33 15.79
N GLN A 184 -6.46 -19.13 16.35
CA GLN A 184 -6.61 -18.96 17.79
C GLN A 184 -8.00 -18.40 18.06
N ALA A 185 -8.93 -19.32 18.29
CA ALA A 185 -10.05 -19.19 19.22
C ALA A 185 -10.56 -20.61 19.54
#